data_AF-N9ZE42-F1
#
_entry.id   AF-N9ZE42-F1
#
_cell.length_a   1.000
_cell.length_b   1.000
_cell.length_c   1.000
_cell.angle_alpha   90.00
_cell.angle_beta   90.00
_cell.angle_gamma   90.00
#
_symmetry.space_group_name_H-M   'P 1'
#
loop_
_entity.id
_entity.type
_entity.pdbx_description
1 polymer ?
#
loop_
_entity_poly.entity_id
_entity_poly.type
_entity_poly.pdbx_seq_one_letter_code
_entity_poly.pdbx_strand_id
1 'polypeptide(L)'
;MIRYKNVPSIEFDLENDYKVKAEYIFNKDSGKYLVSFYLRQVNVGMWDQIHKATDIVFDSTYETIKTDIAKYFTKLLIEGFFQYYIDRYVYQMKCFDKGNDLYERECLNAQ
;
A
#
# COMPACT_ATOMS: atom_id res chain seq x y z
N MET A 1 1.41 19.17 -22.76
CA MET A 1 1.32 17.79 -23.25
C MET A 1 1.40 16.86 -22.05
N ILE A 2 0.39 16.04 -21.80
CA ILE A 2 0.32 15.14 -20.64
C ILE A 2 1.26 13.96 -20.89
N ARG A 3 2.12 13.64 -19.92
CA ARG A 3 2.98 12.45 -19.94
C ARG A 3 2.34 11.39 -19.06
N TYR A 4 2.28 10.15 -19.54
CA TYR A 4 1.83 8.99 -18.77
C TYR A 4 2.96 7.97 -18.62
N LYS A 5 2.89 7.13 -17.58
CA LYS A 5 3.83 6.05 -17.33
C LYS A 5 3.03 4.78 -17.05
N ASN A 6 3.35 3.70 -17.75
CA ASN A 6 2.81 2.38 -17.42
C ASN A 6 3.53 1.87 -16.16
N VAL A 7 2.75 1.56 -15.13
CA VAL A 7 3.23 0.99 -13.87
C VAL A 7 2.51 -0.33 -13.67
N PRO A 8 3.16 -1.48 -13.95
CA PRO A 8 2.55 -2.77 -13.72
C PRO A 8 2.50 -3.09 -12.22
N SER A 9 1.53 -3.90 -11.81
CA SER A 9 1.35 -4.28 -10.41
C SER A 9 0.84 -5.71 -10.24
N ILE A 10 1.03 -6.23 -9.03
CA ILE A 10 0.47 -7.50 -8.55
C ILE A 10 -0.31 -7.18 -7.27
N GLU A 11 -1.47 -7.79 -7.09
CA GLU A 11 -2.27 -7.65 -5.88
C GLU A 11 -2.31 -8.97 -5.09
N PHE A 12 -2.34 -8.82 -3.78
CA PHE A 12 -2.42 -9.90 -2.80
C PHE A 12 -3.58 -9.60 -1.85
N ASP A 13 -4.43 -10.60 -1.62
CA ASP A 13 -5.46 -10.51 -0.59
C ASP A 13 -4.84 -10.86 0.77
N LEU A 14 -5.12 -10.03 1.78
CA LEU A 14 -4.81 -10.32 3.18
C LEU A 14 -6.08 -10.81 3.90
N GLU A 15 -5.88 -11.52 5.00
CA GLU A 15 -6.98 -11.76 5.95
C GLU A 15 -7.46 -10.42 6.54
N ASN A 16 -8.74 -10.33 6.95
CA ASN A 16 -9.39 -9.15 7.53
C ASN A 16 -9.79 -8.02 6.56
N ASP A 17 -10.16 -8.33 5.32
CA ASP A 17 -10.64 -7.34 4.33
C ASP A 17 -9.63 -6.26 3.95
N TYR A 18 -8.34 -6.64 3.90
CA TYR A 18 -7.27 -5.80 3.37
C TYR A 18 -6.67 -6.42 2.11
N LYS A 19 -6.12 -5.56 1.25
CA LYS A 19 -5.33 -5.94 0.07
C LYS A 19 -3.99 -5.23 0.10
N VAL A 20 -3.00 -5.89 -0.48
CA VAL A 20 -1.68 -5.31 -0.73
C VAL A 20 -1.42 -5.30 -2.23
N LYS A 21 -0.97 -4.16 -2.75
CA LYS A 21 -0.53 -4.01 -4.13
C LYS A 21 0.97 -3.80 -4.15
N ALA A 22 1.68 -4.52 -5.00
CA ALA A 22 3.09 -4.28 -5.31
C ALA A 22 3.19 -3.69 -6.72
N GLU A 23 3.60 -2.43 -6.82
CA GLU A 23 3.98 -1.81 -8.09
C GLU A 23 5.46 -2.06 -8.35
N TYR A 24 5.82 -2.37 -9.59
CA TYR A 24 7.20 -2.67 -9.94
C TYR A 24 7.62 -2.01 -11.24
N ILE A 25 8.78 -1.34 -11.22
CA ILE A 25 9.25 -0.55 -12.35
C ILE A 25 10.71 -0.90 -12.61
N PHE A 26 11.03 -1.18 -13.87
CA PHE A 26 12.41 -1.40 -14.28
C PHE A 26 13.16 -0.06 -14.37
N ASN A 27 14.23 0.10 -13.60
CA ASN A 27 15.15 1.20 -13.68
C ASN A 27 16.25 0.86 -14.70
N LYS A 28 16.29 1.59 -15.81
CA LYS A 28 17.24 1.36 -16.92
C LYS A 28 18.67 1.73 -16.57
N ASP A 29 18.86 2.69 -15.67
CA ASP A 29 20.19 3.18 -15.28
C ASP A 29 20.89 2.16 -14.37
N SER A 30 20.13 1.55 -13.45
CA SER A 30 20.66 0.50 -12.57
C SER A 30 20.54 -0.91 -13.15
N GLY A 31 19.68 -1.12 -14.15
CA GLY A 31 19.35 -2.44 -14.68
C GLY A 31 18.54 -3.31 -13.72
N LYS A 32 17.88 -2.71 -12.71
CA LYS A 32 17.17 -3.42 -11.63
C LYS A 32 15.72 -2.98 -11.51
N TYR A 33 14.90 -3.81 -10.87
CA TYR A 33 13.52 -3.44 -10.54
C TYR A 33 13.45 -2.68 -9.22
N LEU A 34 12.62 -1.65 -9.19
CA LEU A 34 12.17 -0.96 -7.97
C LEU A 34 10.74 -1.38 -7.67
N VAL A 35 10.49 -1.84 -6.45
CA VAL A 35 9.18 -2.34 -6.02
C VAL A 35 8.69 -1.56 -4.81
N SER A 36 7.46 -1.06 -4.92
CA SER A 36 6.78 -0.32 -3.86
C SER A 36 5.46 -0.98 -3.50
N PHE A 37 5.24 -1.20 -2.21
CA PHE A 37 4.05 -1.84 -1.67
C PHE A 37 3.06 -0.80 -1.15
N TYR A 38 1.78 -1.11 -1.33
CA TYR A 38 0.65 -0.30 -0.89
C TYR A 38 -0.36 -1.19 -0.18
N LEU A 39 -1.03 -0.65 0.84
CA LEU A 39 -2.09 -1.31 1.60
C LEU A 39 -3.42 -0.60 1.33
N ARG A 40 -4.52 -1.36 1.34
CA ARG A 40 -5.86 -0.79 1.24
C ARG A 40 -6.87 -1.68 1.95
N GLN A 41 -7.85 -1.08 2.61
CA GLN A 41 -9.06 -1.77 3.08
C GLN A 41 -10.03 -1.95 1.90
N VAL A 42 -10.66 -3.11 1.75
CA VAL A 42 -11.41 -3.51 0.53
C VAL A 42 -12.49 -2.50 0.11
N ASN A 43 -13.18 -1.89 1.08
CA ASN A 43 -14.29 -0.94 0.90
C ASN A 43 -13.82 0.51 0.70
N VAL A 44 -12.51 0.78 0.82
CA VAL A 44 -11.93 2.11 0.58
C VAL A 44 -11.26 2.15 -0.78
N GLY A 45 -11.51 3.19 -1.56
CA GLY A 45 -10.99 3.32 -2.92
C GLY A 45 -9.51 3.74 -3.02
N MET A 46 -8.89 4.12 -1.90
CA MET A 46 -7.54 4.68 -1.85
C MET A 46 -6.52 3.64 -1.41
N TRP A 47 -5.34 3.68 -2.04
CA TRP A 47 -4.17 2.88 -1.67
C TRP A 47 -3.22 3.72 -0.84
N ASP A 48 -2.87 3.23 0.34
CA ASP A 48 -1.87 3.84 1.22
C ASP A 48 -0.49 3.24 0.98
N GLN A 49 0.48 4.08 0.64
CA GLN A 49 1.84 3.63 0.42
C GLN A 49 2.49 3.18 1.73
N ILE A 50 3.13 2.01 1.69
CA ILE A 50 3.87 1.47 2.83
C ILE A 50 5.29 2.06 2.80
N HIS A 51 5.52 3.10 3.62
CA HIS A 51 6.79 3.83 3.62
C HIS A 51 8.03 2.93 3.81
N LYS A 52 7.98 1.91 4.68
CA LYS A 52 9.13 1.00 4.89
C LYS A 52 9.31 -0.05 3.78
N ALA A 53 8.38 -0.15 2.84
CA ALA A 53 8.42 -1.08 1.71
C ALA A 53 8.26 -0.33 0.39
N THR A 54 8.99 0.79 0.26
CA THR A 54 9.03 1.64 -0.93
C THR A 54 10.41 1.52 -1.60
N ASP A 55 10.42 1.48 -2.94
CA ASP A 55 11.60 1.42 -3.80
C ASP A 55 12.60 0.30 -3.40
N ILE A 56 12.06 -0.85 -2.99
CA ILE A 56 12.86 -2.04 -2.72
C ILE A 56 13.52 -2.50 -4.03
N VAL A 57 14.83 -2.70 -4.01
CA VAL A 57 15.59 -3.10 -5.19
C VAL A 57 15.54 -4.62 -5.35
N PHE A 58 15.10 -5.07 -6.53
CA PHE A 58 15.11 -6.47 -6.94
C PHE A 58 16.06 -6.66 -8.11
N ASP A 59 17.01 -7.59 -7.94
CA ASP A 59 17.92 -8.06 -8.99
C ASP A 59 17.29 -9.26 -9.72
N SER A 60 16.16 -8.99 -10.36
CA SER A 60 15.32 -9.99 -11.01
C SER A 60 15.22 -9.70 -12.50
N THR A 61 14.97 -10.74 -13.29
CA THR A 61 14.63 -10.57 -14.71
C THR A 61 13.14 -10.28 -14.88
N TYR A 62 12.72 -9.94 -16.10
CA TYR A 62 11.30 -9.75 -16.42
C TYR A 62 10.47 -11.01 -16.15
N GLU A 63 11.06 -12.19 -16.33
CA GLU A 63 10.41 -13.48 -16.13
C GLU A 63 10.26 -13.82 -14.64
N THR A 64 11.22 -13.44 -13.79
CA THR A 64 11.24 -13.85 -12.38
C THR A 64 10.69 -12.80 -11.41
N ILE A 65 10.64 -11.52 -11.80
CA ILE A 65 10.28 -10.41 -10.90
C ILE A 65 8.96 -10.66 -10.15
N LYS A 66 7.94 -11.21 -10.81
CA LYS A 66 6.65 -11.49 -10.16
C LYS A 66 6.77 -12.55 -9.06
N THR A 67 7.53 -13.61 -9.33
CA THR A 67 7.79 -14.69 -8.37
C THR A 67 8.64 -14.20 -7.20
N ASP A 68 9.63 -13.34 -7.47
CA ASP A 68 10.51 -12.80 -6.44
C ASP A 68 9.75 -11.80 -5.54
N ILE A 69 8.88 -10.96 -6.12
CA ILE A 69 7.94 -10.13 -5.36
C ILE A 69 7.04 -10.99 -4.48
N ALA A 70 6.47 -12.07 -5.01
CA ALA A 70 5.60 -12.96 -4.25
C ALA A 70 6.34 -13.61 -3.06
N LYS A 71 7.57 -14.09 -3.26
CA LYS A 71 8.41 -14.64 -2.17
C LYS A 71 8.69 -13.59 -1.09
N TYR A 72 9.04 -12.38 -1.50
CA TYR A 72 9.30 -11.28 -0.57
C TYR A 72 8.04 -10.87 0.19
N PHE A 73 6.90 -10.79 -0.49
CA PHE A 73 5.59 -10.58 0.14
C PHE A 73 5.28 -11.66 1.19
N THR A 74 5.47 -12.94 0.87
CA THR A 74 5.26 -14.04 1.82
C THR A 74 6.16 -13.90 3.05
N LYS A 75 7.42 -13.48 2.87
CA LYS A 75 8.32 -13.19 4.00
C LYS A 75 7.74 -12.09 4.91
N LEU A 76 7.34 -10.96 4.33
CA LEU A 76 6.73 -9.85 5.10
C LEU A 76 5.45 -10.29 5.82
N LEU A 77 4.64 -11.12 5.18
CA LEU A 77 3.41 -11.67 5.75
C LEU A 77 3.71 -12.51 7.00
N ILE A 78 4.66 -13.45 6.90
CA ILE A 78 5.08 -14.32 8.02
C ILE A 78 5.66 -13.50 9.18
N GLU A 79 6.40 -12.44 8.87
CA GLU A 79 6.97 -11.52 9.87
C GLU A 79 5.92 -10.61 10.54
N GLY A 80 4.65 -10.68 10.13
CA GLY A 80 3.59 -9.83 10.67
C GLY A 80 3.72 -8.36 10.26
N PHE A 81 4.51 -8.05 9.24
CA PHE A 81 4.89 -6.69 8.85
C PHE A 81 3.67 -5.80 8.52
N PHE A 82 2.66 -6.37 7.86
CA PHE A 82 1.46 -5.62 7.44
C PHE A 82 0.54 -5.25 8.61
N GLN A 83 0.58 -5.99 9.73
CA GLN A 83 -0.29 -5.74 10.88
C GLN A 83 -0.07 -4.33 11.44
N TYR A 84 1.18 -3.87 11.52
CA TYR A 84 1.49 -2.50 11.95
C TYR A 84 0.77 -1.43 11.11
N TYR A 85 0.68 -1.64 9.80
CA TYR A 85 0.05 -0.68 8.89
C TYR A 85 -1.48 -0.76 8.95
N ILE A 86 -2.03 -1.96 9.14
CA ILE A 86 -3.46 -2.16 9.40
C ILE A 86 -3.86 -1.45 10.70
N ASP A 87 -3.13 -1.66 11.80
CA ASP A 87 -3.43 -1.04 13.10
C ASP A 87 -3.35 0.49 13.02
N ARG A 88 -2.33 0.99 12.30
CA ARG A 88 -2.17 2.43 12.03
C ARG A 88 -3.36 2.98 11.26
N TYR A 89 -3.81 2.30 10.21
CA TYR A 89 -4.96 2.71 9.42
C TYR A 89 -6.24 2.73 10.28
N VAL A 90 -6.49 1.68 11.06
CA VAL A 90 -7.63 1.60 11.98
C VAL A 90 -7.59 2.75 13.00
N TYR A 91 -6.42 3.08 13.54
CA TYR A 91 -6.25 4.22 14.44
C TYR A 91 -6.57 5.55 13.75
N GLN A 92 -6.07 5.76 12.52
CA GLN A 92 -6.36 6.97 11.74
C GLN A 92 -7.85 7.13 11.48
N MET A 93 -8.56 6.04 11.18
CA MET A 93 -10.01 6.10 10.97
C MET A 93 -10.78 6.42 12.24
N LYS A 94 -10.40 5.84 13.38
CA LYS A 94 -10.98 6.23 14.68
C LYS A 94 -10.74 7.71 15.01
N CYS A 95 -9.55 8.24 14.69
CA CYS A 95 -9.26 9.66 14.85
C CYS A 95 -10.11 10.54 13.94
N PHE A 96 -10.29 10.13 12.68
CA PHE A 96 -11.14 10.82 11.72
C PHE A 96 -12.59 10.85 12.20
N ASP A 97 -13.18 9.70 12.54
CA ASP A 97 -14.57 9.60 13.00
C ASP A 97 -14.80 10.50 14.22
N LYS A 98 -13.92 10.44 15.22
CA LYS A 98 -14.01 11.28 16.41
C LYS A 98 -13.90 12.78 16.10
N GLY A 99 -13.04 13.15 15.15
CA GLY A 99 -12.90 14.53 14.69
C GLY A 99 -14.15 15.00 13.93
N ASN A 100 -14.69 14.14 13.06
CA ASN A 100 -15.92 14.40 12.32
C ASN A 100 -17.11 14.60 13.27
N ASP A 101 -17.27 13.72 14.27
CA ASP A 101 -18.32 13.84 15.29
C ASP A 101 -18.22 15.13 16.11
N LEU A 102 -17.01 15.64 16.35
CA LEU A 102 -16.82 16.94 16.99
C LEU A 102 -17.23 18.08 16.07
N TYR A 103 -16.75 18.07 14.83
CA TYR A 103 -17.05 19.08 13.82
C TYR A 103 -18.56 19.19 13.56
N GLU A 104 -19.25 18.06 13.35
CA GLU A 104 -20.69 18.03 13.11
C GLU A 104 -21.48 18.60 14.31
N ARG A 105 -21.06 18.33 15.55
CA ARG A 105 -21.68 18.94 16.74
C ARG A 105 -21.48 20.44 16.79
N GLU A 106 -20.29 20.94 16.44
CA GLU A 106 -20.03 22.38 16.38
C GLU A 106 -20.88 23.06 15.29
N CYS A 107 -21.02 22.44 14.11
CA CYS A 107 -21.87 22.94 13.04
C CYS A 107 -23.36 22.96 13.41
N LEU A 108 -23.87 21.90 14.04
CA LEU A 108 -25.27 21.82 14.48
C LEU A 108 -25.57 22.82 15.60
N ASN A 109 -24.62 23.12 16.48
CA ASN A 109 -24.78 24.10 17.56
C ASN A 109 -24.56 25.55 17.10
N ALA A 110 -24.05 25.76 15.88
CA ALA A 110 -23.86 27.08 15.26
C ALA A 110 -25.07 27.52 14.40
N GLN A 111 -26.11 26.69 14.30
CA GLN A 111 -27.42 27.01 13.73
C GLN A 111 -28.43 27.35 14.83
#